data_AF-A0A2S5KUH5-F1
#
_entry.id   AF-A0A2S5KUH5-F1
#
_cell.length_a   1.000
_cell.length_b   1.000
_cell.length_c   1.000
_cell.angle_alpha   90.00
_cell.angle_beta   90.00
_cell.angle_gamma   90.00
#
_symmetry.space_group_name_H-M   'P 1'
#
loop_
_entity.id
_entity.type
_entity.pdbx_description
1 polymer ?
#
loop_
_entity_poly.entity_id
_entity_poly.type
_entity_poly.pdbx_seq_one_letter_code
_entity_poly.pdbx_strand_id
1 'polypeptide(L)'
;MNALVSKLAPGRQVGGMPWIMFALMAACILFASIEGSLPAGMVGALALMFILGTALNTLGDRLPVVRTYLGGGAIVSIFGAAALFEYQLLPASSGKIISDFMQSGGFMGFYIASLVTGSVFGMSTDLLKKAALRYIPVIIASVAFALLFVGIAGMLMGYGFKAAVFLIGLPIMGGGMGAGAVPLVEIMSGPMHTSAADLMSKMVPALAMGNAIAIVTAGLLHRLGQRYPGLTGNGQLMRSATFAPADETESVKADPQFLGVGLFLSASMFVLGAVLSKFIPMHSYALMILCIALIKVLGLIPRRYELAAAHWFQFVVVNFTPALLVGIGVAYTNIDELISTFSLTYLVLVFVTVIGAVVGSALIGYLLGFHAIEASITAGLCMANMGGTGDVAVLATSRRMTLMPFAQISSRIGGAMMLVLATMLIQLFAGG
;
A
#
# COMPACT_ATOMS: atom_id res chain seq x y z
N MET A 1 31.83 30.80 13.59
CA MET A 1 31.63 29.33 13.60
C MET A 1 30.92 28.85 14.89
N ASN A 2 31.37 29.25 16.08
CA ASN A 2 30.78 28.79 17.36
C ASN A 2 29.35 29.27 17.67
N ALA A 3 28.90 30.41 17.11
CA ALA A 3 27.53 30.92 17.31
C ALA A 3 26.45 30.23 16.45
N LEU A 4 26.84 29.57 15.35
CA LEU A 4 25.96 28.73 14.54
C LEU A 4 25.77 27.35 15.19
N VAL A 5 26.83 26.83 15.80
CA VAL A 5 26.81 25.55 16.54
C VAL A 5 25.99 25.67 17.83
N SER A 6 26.03 26.80 18.54
CA SER A 6 25.20 27.00 19.74
C SER A 6 23.70 27.17 19.45
N LYS A 7 23.31 27.54 18.22
CA LYS A 7 21.91 27.55 17.75
C LYS A 7 21.41 26.18 17.28
N LEU A 8 22.27 25.16 17.24
CA LEU A 8 21.90 23.75 17.02
C LEU A 8 21.38 23.06 18.30
N ALA A 9 21.06 23.84 19.34
CA ALA A 9 20.46 23.37 20.60
C ALA A 9 19.03 22.79 20.42
N PRO A 10 18.58 21.89 21.30
CA PRO A 10 17.60 20.82 21.04
C PRO A 10 16.12 21.25 21.04
N GLY A 11 15.79 22.49 20.71
CA GLY A 11 14.41 22.99 20.84
C GLY A 11 13.44 22.51 19.75
N ARG A 12 13.93 22.25 18.52
CA ARG A 12 13.10 21.80 17.39
C ARG A 12 13.90 20.85 16.49
N GLN A 13 13.58 19.56 16.54
CA GLN A 13 14.08 18.56 15.60
C GLN A 13 13.04 18.27 14.51
N VAL A 14 13.51 17.99 13.30
CA VAL A 14 12.71 17.58 12.14
C VAL A 14 13.44 16.41 11.48
N GLY A 15 12.77 15.27 11.33
CA GLY A 15 13.38 14.06 10.77
C GLY A 15 14.60 13.55 11.55
N GLY A 16 14.61 13.69 12.87
CA GLY A 16 15.73 13.29 13.74
C GLY A 16 16.95 14.22 13.69
N MET A 17 16.86 15.36 13.00
CA MET A 17 17.94 16.32 12.83
C MET A 17 17.56 17.71 13.39
N PRO A 18 18.53 18.54 13.82
CA PRO A 18 18.26 19.94 14.18
C PRO A 18 17.62 20.69 13.00
N TRP A 19 16.56 21.47 13.26
CA TRP A 19 15.76 22.09 12.19
C TRP A 19 16.57 22.99 11.24
N ILE A 20 17.59 23.69 11.75
CA ILE A 20 18.46 24.56 10.93
C ILE A 20 19.24 23.73 9.91
N MET A 21 19.78 22.58 10.34
CA MET A 21 20.52 21.68 9.47
C MET A 21 19.60 21.12 8.38
N PHE A 22 18.39 20.68 8.77
CA PHE A 22 17.39 20.22 7.82
C PHE A 22 17.02 21.32 6.81
N ALA A 23 16.80 22.56 7.26
CA ALA A 23 16.43 23.67 6.39
C ALA A 23 17.52 24.03 5.37
N LEU A 24 18.80 24.00 5.77
CA LEU A 24 19.92 24.25 4.86
C LEU A 24 20.05 23.16 3.80
N MET A 25 19.94 21.88 4.20
CA MET A 25 19.95 20.76 3.26
C MET A 25 18.75 20.81 2.30
N ALA A 26 17.57 21.14 2.83
CA ALA A 26 16.35 21.33 2.05
C ALA A 26 16.50 22.43 1.01
N ALA A 27 17.03 23.59 1.40
CA ALA A 27 17.26 24.71 0.48
C ALA A 27 18.24 24.32 -0.64
N CYS A 28 19.33 23.62 -0.32
CA CYS A 28 20.30 23.17 -1.32
C CYS A 28 19.68 22.21 -2.34
N ILE A 29 18.92 21.21 -1.88
CA ILE A 29 18.31 20.21 -2.76
C ILE A 29 17.15 20.79 -3.57
N LEU A 30 16.34 21.68 -2.99
CA LEU A 30 15.29 22.39 -3.73
C LEU A 30 15.90 23.34 -4.78
N PHE A 31 16.98 24.04 -4.46
CA PHE A 31 17.70 24.86 -5.44
C PHE A 31 18.25 24.01 -6.59
N ALA A 32 18.90 22.89 -6.28
CA ALA A 32 19.39 21.96 -7.30
C ALA A 32 18.24 21.38 -8.16
N SER A 33 17.07 21.15 -7.57
CA SER A 33 15.86 20.74 -8.29
C SER A 33 15.39 21.83 -9.27
N ILE A 34 15.26 23.07 -8.81
CA ILE A 34 14.81 24.23 -9.61
C ILE A 34 15.76 24.54 -10.76
N GLU A 35 17.08 24.53 -10.51
CA GLU A 35 18.12 24.72 -11.53
C GLU A 35 18.28 23.53 -12.49
N GLY A 36 17.55 22.43 -12.28
CA GLY A 36 17.69 21.21 -13.09
C GLY A 36 19.02 20.47 -12.90
N SER A 37 19.75 20.78 -11.83
CA SER A 37 21.05 20.18 -11.47
C SER A 37 20.91 18.98 -10.53
N LEU A 38 19.69 18.55 -10.20
CA LEU A 38 19.45 17.39 -9.35
C LEU A 38 19.98 16.11 -10.03
N PRO A 39 20.87 15.33 -9.38
CA PRO A 39 21.42 14.11 -9.98
C PRO A 39 20.33 13.10 -10.32
N ALA A 40 20.39 12.53 -11.52
CA ALA A 40 19.51 11.42 -11.89
C ALA A 40 19.81 10.15 -11.06
N GLY A 41 18.80 9.29 -10.91
CA GLY A 41 18.91 8.03 -10.19
C GLY A 41 18.69 8.14 -8.69
N MET A 42 19.14 7.11 -7.95
CA MET A 42 18.79 6.91 -6.54
C MET A 42 19.16 8.07 -5.63
N VAL A 43 20.33 8.69 -5.81
CA VAL A 43 20.83 9.71 -4.89
C VAL A 43 19.95 10.96 -4.94
N GLY A 44 19.70 11.53 -6.12
CA GLY A 44 18.87 12.73 -6.25
C GLY A 44 17.39 12.47 -5.94
N ALA A 45 16.87 11.32 -6.37
CA ALA A 45 15.50 10.92 -6.06
C ALA A 45 15.27 10.81 -4.54
N LEU A 46 16.11 10.03 -3.85
CA LEU A 46 16.00 9.87 -2.39
C LEU A 46 16.19 11.19 -1.67
N ALA A 47 17.19 11.99 -2.04
CA ALA A 47 17.45 13.27 -1.40
C ALA A 47 16.20 14.19 -1.42
N LEU A 48 15.57 14.35 -2.59
CA LEU A 48 14.37 15.16 -2.74
C LEU A 48 13.16 14.52 -2.02
N MET A 49 12.95 13.22 -2.18
CA MET A 49 11.88 12.49 -1.51
C MET A 49 12.00 12.56 0.02
N PHE A 50 13.21 12.52 0.58
CA PHE A 50 13.43 12.63 2.02
C PHE A 50 13.03 13.99 2.58
N ILE A 51 13.40 15.08 1.89
CA ILE A 51 13.03 16.44 2.32
C ILE A 51 11.53 16.64 2.22
N LEU A 52 10.95 16.34 1.04
CA LEU A 52 9.52 16.49 0.83
C LEU A 52 8.74 15.59 1.78
N GLY A 53 9.19 14.34 1.94
CA GLY A 53 8.54 13.35 2.81
C GLY A 53 8.56 13.79 4.25
N THR A 54 9.70 14.22 4.76
CA THR A 54 9.82 14.72 6.14
C THR A 54 8.99 16.00 6.34
N ALA A 55 9.03 16.94 5.41
CA ALA A 55 8.31 18.21 5.51
C ALA A 55 6.79 18.01 5.44
N LEU A 56 6.29 17.31 4.42
CA LEU A 56 4.87 17.05 4.20
C LEU A 56 4.28 16.14 5.30
N ASN A 57 5.03 15.14 5.74
CA ASN A 57 4.59 14.25 6.81
C ASN A 57 4.47 15.02 8.14
N THR A 58 5.51 15.80 8.50
CA THR A 58 5.48 16.66 9.69
C THR A 58 4.35 17.69 9.63
N LEU A 59 4.09 18.26 8.45
CA LEU A 59 2.98 19.20 8.25
C LEU A 59 1.63 18.51 8.47
N GLY A 60 1.39 17.37 7.84
CA GLY A 60 0.13 16.63 7.98
C GLY A 60 -0.15 16.14 9.40
N ASP A 61 0.89 15.75 10.14
CA ASP A 61 0.77 15.35 11.54
C ASP A 61 0.54 16.52 12.51
N ARG A 62 0.81 17.76 12.08
CA ARG A 62 0.53 18.97 12.85
C ARG A 62 -0.84 19.58 12.54
N LEU A 63 -1.43 19.29 11.38
CA LEU A 63 -2.76 19.77 11.01
C LEU A 63 -3.84 18.95 11.74
N PRO A 64 -4.58 19.51 12.72
CA PRO A 64 -5.45 18.73 13.60
C PRO A 64 -6.55 17.96 12.85
N VAL A 65 -7.17 18.59 11.83
CA VAL A 65 -8.22 17.93 11.04
C VAL A 65 -7.63 16.82 10.18
N VAL A 66 -6.52 17.08 9.49
CA VAL A 66 -5.88 16.10 8.60
C VAL A 66 -5.37 14.90 9.39
N ARG A 67 -4.70 15.15 10.52
CA ARG A 67 -4.25 14.10 11.45
C ARG A 67 -5.38 13.25 11.99
N THR A 68 -6.51 13.86 12.36
CA THR A 68 -7.57 13.14 13.08
C THR A 68 -8.59 12.48 12.14
N TYR A 69 -8.77 12.98 10.91
CA TYR A 69 -9.82 12.50 9.99
C TYR A 69 -9.28 11.90 8.70
N LEU A 70 -8.15 12.39 8.18
CA LEU A 70 -7.65 12.00 6.86
C LEU A 70 -6.46 11.05 6.92
N GLY A 71 -5.88 10.80 8.11
CA GLY A 71 -4.73 9.91 8.28
C GLY A 71 -3.36 10.61 8.35
N GLY A 72 -3.37 11.93 8.58
CA GLY A 72 -2.20 12.71 9.00
C GLY A 72 -1.12 12.85 7.94
N GLY A 73 0.13 12.73 8.38
CA GLY A 73 1.30 12.93 7.54
C GLY A 73 1.31 12.09 6.28
N ALA A 74 0.79 10.85 6.32
CA ALA A 74 0.83 9.95 5.18
C ALA A 74 0.04 10.47 3.97
N ILE A 75 -1.17 10.99 4.19
CA ILE A 75 -2.02 11.54 3.14
C ILE A 75 -1.43 12.83 2.57
N VAL A 76 -0.88 13.70 3.42
CA VAL A 76 -0.24 14.92 2.95
C VAL A 76 1.02 14.62 2.15
N SER A 77 1.78 13.60 2.53
CA SER A 77 2.94 13.15 1.74
C SER A 77 2.54 12.63 0.37
N ILE A 78 1.44 11.87 0.24
CA ILE A 78 0.99 11.34 -1.05
C ILE A 78 0.37 12.46 -1.91
N PHE A 79 -0.76 13.02 -1.47
CA PHE A 79 -1.53 13.97 -2.29
C PHE A 79 -0.89 15.34 -2.35
N GLY A 80 -0.20 15.76 -1.29
CA GLY A 80 0.56 17.01 -1.30
C GLY A 80 1.75 16.93 -2.24
N ALA A 81 2.48 15.81 -2.28
CA ALA A 81 3.56 15.65 -3.25
C ALA A 81 3.04 15.60 -4.69
N ALA A 82 1.98 14.83 -4.94
CA ALA A 82 1.34 14.81 -6.26
C ALA A 82 0.96 16.24 -6.71
N ALA A 83 0.30 17.01 -5.84
CA ALA A 83 -0.11 18.38 -6.14
C ALA A 83 1.07 19.34 -6.38
N LEU A 84 2.20 19.18 -5.68
CA LEU A 84 3.39 20.01 -5.90
C LEU A 84 3.94 19.87 -7.33
N PHE A 85 3.91 18.67 -7.89
CA PHE A 85 4.40 18.44 -9.25
C PHE A 85 3.32 18.70 -10.31
N GLU A 86 2.06 18.32 -10.06
CA GLU A 86 0.94 18.54 -10.98
C GLU A 86 0.73 20.03 -11.26
N TYR A 87 0.72 20.86 -10.20
CA TYR A 87 0.58 22.30 -10.32
C TYR A 87 1.89 23.02 -10.65
N GLN A 88 2.92 22.27 -11.04
CA GLN A 88 4.22 22.80 -11.47
C GLN A 88 4.91 23.71 -10.44
N LEU A 89 4.62 23.51 -9.15
CA LEU A 89 5.32 24.19 -8.05
C LEU A 89 6.76 23.67 -7.89
N LEU A 90 7.01 22.45 -8.36
CA LEU A 90 8.34 21.88 -8.54
C LEU A 90 8.55 21.46 -10.01
N PRO A 91 9.81 21.46 -10.50
CA PRO A 91 10.09 21.12 -11.89
C PRO A 91 9.69 19.68 -12.26
N ALA A 92 9.05 19.53 -13.42
CA ALA A 92 8.66 18.23 -13.96
C ALA A 92 9.85 17.26 -14.15
N SER A 93 11.04 17.79 -14.44
CA SER A 93 12.29 17.00 -14.52
C SER A 93 12.61 16.28 -13.21
N SER A 94 12.38 16.95 -12.08
CA SER A 94 12.57 16.35 -10.74
C SER A 94 11.51 15.31 -10.44
N GLY A 95 10.27 15.55 -10.88
CA GLY A 95 9.18 14.55 -10.80
C GLY A 95 9.52 13.29 -11.59
N LYS A 96 10.08 13.45 -12.81
CA LYS A 96 10.54 12.32 -13.63
C LYS A 96 11.65 11.51 -12.95
N ILE A 97 12.62 12.17 -12.29
CA ILE A 97 13.68 11.47 -11.54
C ILE A 97 13.08 10.59 -10.43
N ILE A 98 12.09 11.11 -9.70
CA ILE A 98 11.36 10.33 -8.67
C ILE A 98 10.60 9.17 -9.30
N SER A 99 9.84 9.41 -10.38
CA SER A 99 9.06 8.39 -11.06
C SER A 99 9.93 7.28 -11.65
N ASP A 100 11.04 7.63 -12.30
CA ASP A 100 12.01 6.66 -12.85
C ASP A 100 12.60 5.80 -11.71
N PHE A 101 12.95 6.40 -10.57
CA PHE A 101 13.48 5.67 -9.42
C PHE A 101 12.45 4.72 -8.78
N MET A 102 11.19 5.15 -8.70
CA MET A 102 10.09 4.37 -8.13
C MET A 102 9.69 3.20 -9.03
N GLN A 103 9.53 3.46 -10.34
CA GLN A 103 8.99 2.50 -11.31
C GLN A 103 10.08 1.57 -11.88
N SER A 104 11.22 2.12 -12.27
CA SER A 104 12.29 1.39 -12.97
C SER A 104 13.51 1.16 -12.09
N GLY A 105 13.79 2.06 -11.15
CA GLY A 105 14.92 1.95 -10.22
C GLY A 105 14.76 0.88 -9.14
N GLY A 106 13.58 0.25 -9.04
CA GLY A 106 13.35 -0.91 -8.16
C GLY A 106 13.11 -0.56 -6.69
N PHE A 107 13.01 0.72 -6.32
CA PHE A 107 12.84 1.13 -4.92
C PHE A 107 11.56 0.58 -4.28
N MET A 108 10.46 0.55 -5.04
CA MET A 108 9.19 -0.03 -4.56
C MET A 108 9.35 -1.53 -4.26
N GLY A 109 10.07 -2.26 -5.12
CA GLY A 109 10.32 -3.69 -4.91
C GLY A 109 11.27 -3.96 -3.75
N PHE A 110 12.34 -3.18 -3.62
CA PHE A 110 13.21 -3.19 -2.46
C PHE A 110 12.44 -2.98 -1.15
N TYR A 111 11.53 -2.00 -1.15
CA TYR A 111 10.73 -1.69 0.02
C TYR A 111 9.75 -2.82 0.37
N ILE A 112 8.97 -3.31 -0.60
CA ILE A 112 8.03 -4.43 -0.40
C ILE A 112 8.76 -5.68 0.08
N ALA A 113 9.89 -6.03 -0.56
CA ALA A 113 10.71 -7.18 -0.17
C ALA A 113 11.15 -7.10 1.29
N SER A 114 11.62 -5.93 1.72
CA SER A 114 12.03 -5.67 3.10
C SER A 114 10.87 -5.83 4.08
N LEU A 115 9.71 -5.26 3.77
CA LEU A 115 8.54 -5.32 4.63
C LEU A 115 7.98 -6.73 4.77
N VAL A 116 7.73 -7.41 3.65
CA VAL A 116 7.14 -8.76 3.66
C VAL A 116 8.07 -9.73 4.37
N THR A 117 9.37 -9.72 4.02
CA THR A 117 10.35 -10.64 4.62
C THR A 117 10.44 -10.43 6.12
N GLY A 118 10.62 -9.19 6.58
CA GLY A 118 10.78 -8.90 8.00
C GLY A 118 9.52 -9.10 8.84
N SER A 119 8.34 -8.77 8.32
CA SER A 119 7.09 -8.95 9.06
C SER A 119 6.62 -10.41 9.15
N VAL A 120 6.85 -11.24 8.11
CA VAL A 120 6.56 -12.70 8.17
C VAL A 120 7.55 -13.43 9.06
N PHE A 121 8.84 -13.14 8.96
CA PHE A 121 9.82 -13.75 9.84
C PHE A 121 9.67 -13.27 11.30
N GLY A 122 9.22 -12.02 11.49
CA GLY A 122 8.96 -11.43 12.81
C GLY A 122 7.82 -12.09 13.60
N MET A 123 6.79 -12.62 12.92
CA MET A 123 5.64 -13.27 13.59
C MET A 123 5.91 -14.73 14.02
N SER A 124 5.05 -15.26 14.90
CA SER A 124 5.11 -16.68 15.29
C SER A 124 4.57 -17.59 14.19
N THR A 125 5.14 -18.79 14.06
CA THR A 125 4.73 -19.77 13.05
C THR A 125 3.26 -20.22 13.22
N ASP A 126 2.79 -20.30 14.46
CA ASP A 126 1.40 -20.67 14.75
C ASP A 126 0.40 -19.61 14.32
N LEU A 127 0.74 -18.33 14.51
CA LEU A 127 -0.07 -17.22 14.00
C LEU A 127 -0.19 -17.31 12.47
N LEU A 128 0.93 -17.52 11.78
CA LEU A 128 0.96 -17.59 10.32
C LEU A 128 0.05 -18.73 9.79
N LYS A 129 0.17 -19.93 10.36
CA LYS A 129 -0.66 -21.10 9.99
C LYS A 129 -2.15 -20.83 10.20
N LYS A 130 -2.53 -20.28 11.36
CA LYS A 130 -3.93 -20.00 11.71
C LYS A 130 -4.52 -18.88 10.87
N ALA A 131 -3.74 -17.85 10.56
CA ALA A 131 -4.19 -16.70 9.79
C ALA A 131 -4.39 -17.07 8.31
N ALA A 132 -3.44 -17.78 7.68
CA ALA A 132 -3.46 -18.06 6.25
C ALA A 132 -4.75 -18.76 5.78
N LEU A 133 -5.20 -19.81 6.49
CA LEU A 133 -6.40 -20.57 6.11
C LEU A 133 -7.69 -19.73 6.24
N ARG A 134 -7.77 -18.89 7.29
CA ARG A 134 -8.96 -18.09 7.59
C ARG A 134 -9.04 -16.81 6.77
N TYR A 135 -7.93 -16.38 6.17
CA TYR A 135 -7.85 -15.11 5.48
C TYR A 135 -8.49 -15.13 4.09
N ILE A 136 -8.38 -16.24 3.36
CA ILE A 136 -8.94 -16.38 2.00
C ILE A 136 -10.47 -16.16 1.98
N PRO A 137 -11.28 -16.80 2.87
CA PRO A 137 -12.72 -16.53 2.93
C PRO A 137 -13.07 -15.06 3.18
N VAL A 138 -12.24 -14.32 3.91
CA VAL A 138 -12.46 -12.89 4.17
C VAL A 138 -12.24 -12.05 2.92
N ILE A 139 -11.23 -12.37 2.11
CA ILE A 139 -11.03 -11.74 0.80
C ILE A 139 -12.23 -12.01 -0.12
N ILE A 140 -12.69 -13.26 -0.18
CA ILE A 140 -13.86 -13.63 -1.01
C ILE A 140 -15.09 -12.84 -0.57
N ALA A 141 -15.33 -12.74 0.73
CA ALA A 141 -16.45 -11.97 1.27
C ALA A 141 -16.35 -10.47 0.96
N SER A 142 -15.15 -9.90 1.09
CA SER A 142 -14.86 -8.52 0.72
C SER A 142 -15.26 -8.23 -0.72
N VAL A 143 -14.79 -9.06 -1.65
CA VAL A 143 -15.13 -8.98 -3.07
C VAL A 143 -16.62 -9.12 -3.30
N ALA A 144 -17.25 -10.16 -2.74
CA ALA A 144 -18.67 -10.43 -2.96
C ALA A 144 -19.55 -9.25 -2.52
N PHE A 145 -19.27 -8.67 -1.35
CA PHE A 145 -20.00 -7.51 -0.85
C PHE A 145 -19.73 -6.26 -1.70
N ALA A 146 -18.48 -6.01 -2.10
CA ALA A 146 -18.12 -4.89 -2.97
C ALA A 146 -18.88 -4.93 -4.31
N LEU A 147 -18.89 -6.10 -4.98
CA LEU A 147 -19.59 -6.29 -6.25
C LEU A 147 -21.12 -6.20 -6.10
N LEU A 148 -21.67 -6.74 -5.01
CA LEU A 148 -23.10 -6.64 -4.73
C LEU A 148 -23.52 -5.18 -4.49
N PHE A 149 -22.77 -4.46 -3.66
CA PHE A 149 -23.07 -3.09 -3.29
C PHE A 149 -23.01 -2.15 -4.49
N VAL A 150 -21.94 -2.24 -5.30
CA VAL A 150 -21.81 -1.40 -6.51
C VAL A 150 -22.85 -1.77 -7.57
N GLY A 151 -23.19 -3.05 -7.71
CA GLY A 151 -24.23 -3.49 -8.63
C GLY A 151 -25.61 -2.94 -8.27
N ILE A 152 -25.99 -2.99 -6.98
CA ILE A 152 -27.26 -2.43 -6.48
C ILE A 152 -27.26 -0.90 -6.65
N ALA A 153 -26.20 -0.22 -6.23
CA ALA A 153 -26.09 1.23 -6.40
C ALA A 153 -26.15 1.64 -7.88
N GLY A 154 -25.48 0.88 -8.76
CA GLY A 154 -25.52 1.09 -10.20
C GLY A 154 -26.93 0.97 -10.77
N MET A 155 -27.72 0.01 -10.31
CA MET A 155 -29.13 -0.14 -10.69
C MET A 155 -29.97 1.05 -10.23
N LEU A 156 -29.82 1.48 -8.97
CA LEU A 156 -30.58 2.58 -8.38
C LEU A 156 -30.25 3.94 -9.02
N MET A 157 -29.01 4.13 -9.46
CA MET A 157 -28.53 5.39 -10.06
C MET A 157 -28.65 5.42 -11.59
N GLY A 158 -29.22 4.39 -12.22
CA GLY A 158 -29.38 4.30 -13.68
C GLY A 158 -28.09 4.00 -14.46
N TYR A 159 -26.98 3.65 -13.79
CA TYR A 159 -25.74 3.19 -14.43
C TYR A 159 -25.84 1.73 -14.90
N GLY A 160 -26.71 0.95 -14.26
CA GLY A 160 -26.94 -0.46 -14.55
C GLY A 160 -26.03 -1.40 -13.74
N PHE A 161 -26.60 -2.54 -13.30
CA PHE A 161 -25.90 -3.51 -12.45
C PHE A 161 -24.64 -4.07 -13.11
N LYS A 162 -24.77 -4.58 -14.34
CA LYS A 162 -23.66 -5.20 -15.08
C LYS A 162 -22.53 -4.18 -15.31
N ALA A 163 -22.85 -3.01 -15.84
CA ALA A 163 -21.86 -1.97 -16.11
C ALA A 163 -21.11 -1.55 -14.83
N ALA A 164 -21.83 -1.37 -13.72
CA ALA A 164 -21.23 -1.00 -12.43
C ALA A 164 -20.27 -2.08 -11.91
N VAL A 165 -20.66 -3.36 -12.00
CA VAL A 165 -19.80 -4.48 -11.61
C VAL A 165 -18.56 -4.56 -12.50
N PHE A 166 -18.72 -4.54 -13.82
CA PHE A 166 -17.63 -4.77 -14.77
C PHE A 166 -16.67 -3.59 -14.92
N LEU A 167 -17.16 -2.35 -14.89
CA LEU A 167 -16.35 -1.16 -15.17
C LEU A 167 -15.86 -0.44 -13.91
N ILE A 168 -16.42 -0.76 -12.74
CA ILE A 168 -16.07 -0.11 -11.46
C ILE A 168 -15.68 -1.15 -10.41
N GLY A 169 -16.57 -2.10 -10.11
CA GLY A 169 -16.35 -3.11 -9.06
C GLY A 169 -15.12 -4.00 -9.30
N LEU A 170 -15.06 -4.68 -10.45
CA LEU A 170 -13.96 -5.59 -10.78
C LEU A 170 -12.61 -4.87 -10.88
N PRO A 171 -12.49 -3.70 -11.54
CA PRO A 171 -11.22 -2.96 -11.58
C PRO A 171 -10.74 -2.51 -10.21
N ILE A 172 -11.63 -1.99 -9.36
CA ILE A 172 -11.27 -1.52 -8.01
C ILE A 172 -10.80 -2.68 -7.14
N MET A 173 -11.51 -3.80 -7.16
CA MET A 173 -11.18 -4.98 -6.35
C MET A 173 -10.06 -5.83 -6.95
N GLY A 174 -9.52 -5.46 -8.12
CA GLY A 174 -8.44 -6.18 -8.78
C GLY A 174 -7.08 -6.01 -8.10
N GLY A 175 -6.05 -6.70 -8.62
CA GLY A 175 -4.68 -6.62 -8.10
C GLY A 175 -3.92 -5.32 -8.46
N GLY A 176 -4.60 -4.18 -8.53
CA GLY A 176 -4.05 -2.91 -9.01
C GLY A 176 -3.86 -2.85 -10.53
N MET A 177 -3.02 -1.94 -11.01
CA MET A 177 -2.90 -1.65 -12.45
C MET A 177 -2.26 -2.81 -13.24
N GLY A 178 -1.06 -3.25 -12.83
CA GLY A 178 -0.29 -4.25 -13.58
C GLY A 178 -0.74 -5.70 -13.39
N ALA A 179 -1.35 -6.04 -12.25
CA ALA A 179 -1.81 -7.41 -11.96
C ALA A 179 -3.34 -7.55 -11.93
N GLY A 180 -4.07 -6.46 -12.16
CA GLY A 180 -5.53 -6.41 -12.16
C GLY A 180 -6.06 -5.81 -13.44
N ALA A 181 -6.02 -4.47 -13.56
CA ALA A 181 -6.67 -3.74 -14.66
C ALA A 181 -6.19 -4.20 -16.05
N VAL A 182 -4.88 -4.33 -16.28
CA VAL A 182 -4.35 -4.75 -17.59
C VAL A 182 -4.83 -6.16 -17.99
N PRO A 183 -4.60 -7.23 -17.19
CA PRO A 183 -5.15 -8.54 -17.50
C PRO A 183 -6.68 -8.59 -17.59
N LEU A 184 -7.37 -7.79 -16.76
CA LEU A 184 -8.84 -7.73 -16.78
C LEU A 184 -9.35 -7.19 -18.11
N VAL A 185 -8.72 -6.15 -18.66
CA VAL A 185 -9.04 -5.62 -19.99
C VAL A 185 -8.81 -6.65 -21.08
N GLU A 186 -7.72 -7.41 -21.03
CA GLU A 186 -7.44 -8.47 -22.00
C GLU A 186 -8.57 -9.51 -22.03
N ILE A 187 -9.03 -9.94 -20.85
CA ILE A 187 -10.11 -10.93 -20.72
C ILE A 187 -11.48 -10.35 -21.13
N MET A 188 -11.70 -9.04 -20.94
CA MET A 188 -13.01 -8.40 -21.19
C MET A 188 -13.19 -7.84 -22.61
N SER A 189 -12.12 -7.42 -23.28
CA SER A 189 -12.19 -6.69 -24.57
C SER A 189 -12.96 -7.45 -25.66
N GLY A 190 -12.64 -8.74 -25.85
CA GLY A 190 -13.32 -9.60 -26.82
C GLY A 190 -14.80 -9.78 -26.49
N PRO A 191 -15.16 -10.34 -25.32
CA PRO A 191 -16.56 -10.56 -24.93
C PRO A 191 -17.42 -9.29 -24.86
N MET A 192 -16.82 -8.13 -24.58
CA MET A 192 -17.53 -6.84 -24.51
C MET A 192 -17.56 -6.08 -25.84
N HIS A 193 -16.96 -6.62 -26.91
CA HIS A 193 -16.84 -5.95 -28.21
C HIS A 193 -16.34 -4.50 -28.11
N THR A 194 -15.46 -4.23 -27.13
CA THR A 194 -14.94 -2.90 -26.81
C THR A 194 -13.42 -2.95 -26.91
N SER A 195 -12.81 -1.90 -27.45
CA SER A 195 -11.35 -1.88 -27.58
C SER A 195 -10.68 -1.90 -26.20
N ALA A 196 -9.48 -2.49 -26.12
CA ALA A 196 -8.70 -2.50 -24.90
C ALA A 196 -8.40 -1.07 -24.40
N ALA A 197 -8.16 -0.14 -25.32
CA ALA A 197 -7.93 1.28 -25.01
C ALA A 197 -9.15 1.93 -24.35
N ASP A 198 -10.36 1.65 -24.86
CA ASP A 198 -11.61 2.20 -24.30
C ASP A 198 -11.96 1.59 -22.94
N LEU A 199 -11.60 0.33 -22.68
CA LEU A 199 -11.76 -0.26 -21.36
C LEU A 199 -10.74 0.32 -20.38
N MET A 200 -9.47 0.45 -20.78
CA MET A 200 -8.43 1.05 -19.95
C MET A 200 -8.78 2.50 -19.56
N SER A 201 -9.28 3.31 -20.49
CA SER A 201 -9.68 4.70 -20.21
C SER A 201 -10.83 4.82 -19.21
N LYS A 202 -11.64 3.77 -19.04
CA LYS A 202 -12.71 3.70 -18.03
C LYS A 202 -12.25 3.11 -16.70
N MET A 203 -11.39 2.09 -16.75
CA MET A 203 -10.97 1.32 -15.57
C MET A 203 -9.85 2.01 -14.78
N VAL A 204 -8.91 2.69 -15.45
CA VAL A 204 -7.79 3.36 -14.79
C VAL A 204 -8.28 4.45 -13.82
N PRO A 205 -9.21 5.34 -14.22
CA PRO A 205 -9.75 6.30 -13.27
C PRO A 205 -10.54 5.67 -12.12
N ALA A 206 -11.23 4.54 -12.37
CA ALA A 206 -11.98 3.81 -11.33
C ALA A 206 -11.03 3.33 -10.24
N LEU A 207 -9.92 2.74 -10.66
CA LEU A 207 -8.87 2.24 -9.80
C LEU A 207 -8.18 3.38 -9.04
N ALA A 208 -7.85 4.48 -9.72
CA ALA A 208 -7.22 5.64 -9.09
C ALA A 208 -8.13 6.25 -8.01
N MET A 209 -9.41 6.42 -8.30
CA MET A 209 -10.40 6.93 -7.35
C MET A 209 -10.65 5.95 -6.21
N GLY A 210 -10.75 4.64 -6.51
CA GLY A 210 -10.86 3.58 -5.52
C GLY A 210 -9.69 3.60 -4.54
N ASN A 211 -8.46 3.71 -5.04
CA ASN A 211 -7.25 3.86 -4.24
C ASN A 211 -7.31 5.10 -3.34
N ALA A 212 -7.70 6.26 -3.87
CA ALA A 212 -7.82 7.49 -3.09
C ALA A 212 -8.84 7.34 -1.95
N ILE A 213 -10.02 6.81 -2.24
CA ILE A 213 -11.07 6.56 -1.24
C ILE A 213 -10.62 5.51 -0.23
N ALA A 214 -9.89 4.47 -0.65
CA ALA A 214 -9.37 3.44 0.24
C ALA A 214 -8.36 4.01 1.24
N ILE A 215 -7.44 4.87 0.80
CA ILE A 215 -6.45 5.54 1.67
C ILE A 215 -7.17 6.42 2.70
N VAL A 216 -8.12 7.26 2.28
CA VAL A 216 -8.91 8.10 3.20
C VAL A 216 -9.70 7.24 4.20
N THR A 217 -10.34 6.17 3.71
CA THR A 217 -11.11 5.23 4.55
C THR A 217 -10.20 4.53 5.57
N ALA A 218 -8.94 4.25 5.23
CA ALA A 218 -7.96 3.67 6.15
C ALA A 218 -7.68 4.60 7.35
N GLY A 219 -7.56 5.91 7.10
CA GLY A 219 -7.42 6.93 8.14
C GLY A 219 -8.66 7.01 9.05
N LEU A 220 -9.86 6.93 8.45
CA LEU A 220 -11.12 6.90 9.20
C LEU A 220 -11.26 5.63 10.06
N LEU A 221 -10.92 4.45 9.53
CA LEU A 221 -10.94 3.19 10.27
C LEU A 221 -9.91 3.18 11.41
N HIS A 222 -8.73 3.79 11.21
CA HIS A 222 -7.77 3.95 12.30
C HIS A 222 -8.37 4.72 13.48
N ARG A 223 -9.02 5.85 13.21
CA ARG A 223 -9.71 6.64 14.23
C ARG A 223 -10.87 5.87 14.86
N LEU A 224 -11.64 5.12 14.06
CA LEU A 224 -12.73 4.30 14.56
C LEU A 224 -12.22 3.26 15.57
N GLY A 225 -11.08 2.61 15.28
CA GLY A 225 -10.42 1.70 16.20
C GLY A 225 -9.93 2.36 17.49
N GLN A 226 -9.43 3.60 17.43
CA GLN A 226 -9.06 4.36 18.63
C GLN A 226 -10.27 4.69 19.52
N ARG A 227 -11.42 4.99 18.89
CA ARG A 227 -12.67 5.27 19.62
C ARG A 227 -13.31 4.00 20.18
N TYR A 228 -13.19 2.87 19.47
CA TYR A 228 -13.75 1.59 19.86
C TYR A 228 -12.65 0.50 19.90
N PRO A 229 -11.86 0.44 20.99
CA PRO A 229 -10.73 -0.49 21.10
C PRO A 229 -11.10 -1.97 20.92
N GLY A 230 -12.33 -2.37 21.23
CA GLY A 230 -12.81 -3.74 21.04
C GLY A 230 -12.88 -4.20 19.57
N LEU A 231 -12.89 -3.27 18.62
CA LEU A 231 -12.95 -3.58 17.19
C LEU A 231 -11.56 -3.72 16.54
N THR A 232 -10.50 -3.31 17.23
CA THR A 232 -9.15 -3.25 16.69
C THR A 232 -8.13 -4.03 17.51
N GLY A 233 -7.17 -4.64 16.84
CA GLY A 233 -5.99 -5.24 17.45
C GLY A 233 -4.78 -4.31 17.47
N ASN A 234 -4.93 -3.04 17.06
CA ASN A 234 -3.84 -2.07 16.92
C ASN A 234 -2.64 -2.61 16.13
N GLY A 235 -2.91 -3.24 14.98
CA GLY A 235 -1.89 -3.87 14.13
C GLY A 235 -1.76 -5.38 14.33
N GLN A 236 -2.59 -5.98 15.18
CA GLN A 236 -2.76 -7.43 15.29
C GLN A 236 -4.01 -7.87 14.53
N LEU A 237 -3.87 -8.78 13.55
CA LEU A 237 -5.01 -9.24 12.75
C LEU A 237 -5.91 -10.22 13.52
N MET A 238 -5.32 -11.15 14.29
CA MET A 238 -6.06 -12.20 14.99
C MET A 238 -6.38 -11.82 16.43
N ARG A 239 -7.62 -12.07 16.88
CA ARG A 239 -8.05 -11.81 18.27
C ARG A 239 -7.49 -12.80 19.30
N SER A 240 -7.08 -13.98 18.83
CA SER A 240 -6.57 -15.08 19.68
C SER A 240 -5.06 -15.08 19.83
N ALA A 241 -4.38 -14.10 19.27
CA ALA A 241 -2.94 -13.99 19.37
C ALA A 241 -2.61 -12.65 19.99
N THR A 242 -2.06 -12.68 21.19
CA THR A 242 -1.14 -11.63 21.61
C THR A 242 0.00 -11.64 20.59
N PHE A 243 0.03 -10.67 19.68
CA PHE A 243 1.26 -10.32 18.98
C PHE A 243 2.14 -9.65 20.05
N ALA A 244 2.74 -10.47 20.92
CA ALA A 244 3.97 -10.02 21.54
C ALA A 244 4.94 -9.84 20.35
N PRO A 245 5.52 -8.64 20.16
CA PRO A 245 6.82 -8.58 19.50
C PRO A 245 7.65 -9.69 20.14
N ALA A 246 8.35 -10.49 19.33
CA ALA A 246 9.21 -11.60 19.77
C ALA A 246 9.66 -11.36 21.21
N ASP A 247 9.31 -12.28 22.14
CA ASP A 247 9.43 -12.12 23.58
C ASP A 247 10.49 -11.08 23.92
N GLU A 248 10.15 -10.03 24.69
CA GLU A 248 11.10 -8.98 25.12
C GLU A 248 12.39 -9.55 25.76
N THR A 249 12.43 -10.86 26.02
CA THR A 249 13.60 -11.65 26.43
C THR A 249 14.65 -11.94 25.33
N GLU A 250 14.36 -11.85 24.03
CA GLU A 250 15.38 -12.02 22.96
C GLU A 250 15.89 -10.66 22.44
N SER A 251 16.46 -9.84 23.32
CA SER A 251 17.11 -8.59 22.95
C SER A 251 18.43 -8.83 22.20
N VAL A 252 18.36 -9.25 20.94
CA VAL A 252 19.54 -9.27 20.07
C VAL A 252 19.91 -7.82 19.78
N LYS A 253 21.12 -7.40 20.19
CA LYS A 253 21.63 -6.07 19.82
C LYS A 253 21.69 -5.98 18.31
N ALA A 254 20.88 -5.10 17.74
CA ALA A 254 20.89 -4.79 16.31
C ALA A 254 22.10 -3.90 16.00
N ASP A 255 23.23 -4.53 15.68
CA ASP A 255 24.38 -3.84 15.10
C ASP A 255 24.17 -3.63 13.58
N PRO A 256 24.99 -2.79 12.91
CA PRO A 256 24.85 -2.56 11.47
C PRO A 256 24.98 -3.84 10.62
N GLN A 257 25.78 -4.80 11.07
CA GLN A 257 25.95 -6.08 10.37
C GLN A 257 24.66 -6.92 10.43
N PHE A 258 23.96 -6.90 11.57
CA PHE A 258 22.68 -7.56 11.76
C PHE A 258 21.61 -7.00 10.83
N LEU A 259 21.55 -5.67 10.67
CA LEU A 259 20.68 -5.03 9.68
C LEU A 259 21.08 -5.42 8.24
N GLY A 260 22.38 -5.50 7.96
CA GLY A 260 22.91 -5.97 6.66
C GLY A 260 22.47 -7.40 6.32
N VAL A 261 22.39 -8.29 7.31
CA VAL A 261 21.86 -9.65 7.11
C VAL A 261 20.37 -9.61 6.80
N GLY A 262 19.59 -8.78 7.49
CA GLY A 262 18.16 -8.59 7.20
C GLY A 262 17.90 -8.04 5.80
N LEU A 263 18.72 -7.08 5.36
CA LEU A 263 18.73 -6.56 3.99
C LEU A 263 19.01 -7.68 2.97
N PHE A 264 20.10 -8.42 3.18
CA PHE A 264 20.50 -9.49 2.26
C PHE A 264 19.43 -10.58 2.17
N LEU A 265 18.83 -10.98 3.29
CA LEU A 265 17.74 -11.96 3.31
C LEU A 265 16.53 -11.45 2.52
N SER A 266 16.13 -10.20 2.73
CA SER A 266 15.01 -9.58 2.01
C SER A 266 15.23 -9.52 0.51
N ALA A 267 16.42 -9.09 0.07
CA ALA A 267 16.79 -9.07 -1.34
C ALA A 267 16.81 -10.49 -1.94
N SER A 268 17.35 -11.46 -1.20
CA SER A 268 17.43 -12.86 -1.64
C SER A 268 16.03 -13.47 -1.82
N MET A 269 15.08 -13.19 -0.92
CA MET A 269 13.71 -13.67 -1.06
C MET A 269 13.00 -13.07 -2.27
N PHE A 270 13.24 -11.79 -2.57
CA PHE A 270 12.70 -11.16 -3.78
C PHE A 270 13.27 -11.80 -5.05
N VAL A 271 14.58 -12.02 -5.10
CA VAL A 271 15.24 -12.71 -6.22
C VAL A 271 14.69 -14.13 -6.37
N LEU A 272 14.50 -14.86 -5.28
CA LEU A 272 13.89 -16.20 -5.30
C LEU A 272 12.49 -16.17 -5.93
N GLY A 273 11.63 -15.23 -5.51
CA GLY A 273 10.30 -15.06 -6.11
C GLY A 273 10.37 -14.73 -7.61
N ALA A 274 11.31 -13.88 -8.03
CA ALA A 274 11.53 -13.54 -9.43
C ALA A 274 12.02 -14.74 -10.26
N VAL A 275 12.95 -15.55 -9.73
CA VAL A 275 13.41 -16.78 -10.39
C VAL A 275 12.26 -17.76 -10.57
N LEU A 276 11.47 -17.99 -9.51
CA LEU A 276 10.35 -18.93 -9.58
C LEU A 276 9.25 -18.47 -10.54
N SER A 277 9.03 -17.16 -10.70
CA SER A 277 8.04 -16.64 -11.66
C SER A 277 8.35 -16.95 -13.12
N LYS A 278 9.59 -17.37 -13.44
CA LYS A 278 9.93 -17.87 -14.77
C LYS A 278 9.41 -19.28 -15.05
N PHE A 279 9.12 -20.05 -13.99
CA PHE A 279 8.71 -21.45 -14.08
C PHE A 279 7.25 -21.66 -13.63
N ILE A 280 6.74 -20.79 -12.76
CA ILE A 280 5.38 -20.83 -12.23
C ILE A 280 4.64 -19.57 -12.71
N PRO A 281 3.48 -19.69 -13.38
CA PRO A 281 2.72 -18.56 -13.93
C PRO A 281 2.00 -17.78 -12.81
N MET A 282 2.77 -17.17 -11.92
CA MET A 282 2.31 -16.39 -10.78
C MET A 282 3.25 -15.19 -10.58
N HIS A 283 2.69 -14.07 -10.13
CA HIS A 283 3.45 -12.86 -9.89
C HIS A 283 4.62 -13.09 -8.90
N SER A 284 5.78 -12.50 -9.17
CA SER A 284 7.01 -12.64 -8.37
C SER A 284 6.82 -12.39 -6.86
N TYR A 285 6.13 -11.30 -6.48
CA TYR A 285 5.78 -11.04 -5.07
C TYR A 285 4.92 -12.14 -4.42
N ALA A 286 3.95 -12.73 -5.13
CA ALA A 286 3.15 -13.82 -4.56
C ALA A 286 4.03 -15.05 -4.28
N LEU A 287 4.88 -15.42 -5.24
CA LEU A 287 5.84 -16.51 -5.07
C LEU A 287 6.84 -16.23 -3.95
N MET A 288 7.33 -14.99 -3.83
CA MET A 288 8.17 -14.55 -2.72
C MET A 288 7.46 -14.77 -1.37
N ILE A 289 6.21 -14.31 -1.23
CA ILE A 289 5.42 -14.46 0.01
C ILE A 289 5.22 -15.94 0.36
N LEU A 290 4.83 -16.76 -0.62
CA LEU A 290 4.63 -18.19 -0.42
C LEU A 290 5.92 -18.88 0.01
N CYS A 291 7.06 -18.51 -0.59
CA CYS A 291 8.37 -19.05 -0.21
C CYS A 291 8.75 -18.65 1.22
N ILE A 292 8.63 -17.37 1.57
CA ILE A 292 8.93 -16.88 2.93
C ILE A 292 8.04 -17.60 3.95
N ALA A 293 6.74 -17.72 3.66
CA ALA A 293 5.80 -18.42 4.52
C ALA A 293 6.16 -19.91 4.67
N LEU A 294 6.53 -20.59 3.59
CA LEU A 294 6.95 -21.98 3.61
C LEU A 294 8.24 -22.16 4.42
N ILE A 295 9.26 -21.33 4.18
CA ILE A 295 10.53 -21.32 4.91
C ILE A 295 10.29 -21.13 6.41
N LYS A 296 9.41 -20.18 6.78
CA LYS A 296 9.00 -19.92 8.16
C LYS A 296 8.28 -21.11 8.79
N VAL A 297 7.33 -21.72 8.08
CA VAL A 297 6.54 -22.85 8.57
C VAL A 297 7.38 -24.11 8.75
N LEU A 298 8.32 -24.35 7.85
CA LEU A 298 9.27 -25.48 7.90
C LEU A 298 10.42 -25.25 8.89
N GLY A 299 10.59 -24.03 9.41
CA GLY A 299 11.66 -23.70 10.35
C GLY A 299 13.06 -23.78 9.74
N LEU A 300 13.22 -23.48 8.45
CA LEU A 300 14.49 -23.64 7.74
C LEU A 300 15.54 -22.59 8.10
N ILE A 301 15.12 -21.45 8.66
CA ILE A 301 16.01 -20.35 9.03
C ILE A 301 16.07 -20.23 10.57
N PRO A 302 17.28 -20.23 11.17
CA PRO A 302 17.43 -20.00 12.60
C PRO A 302 16.82 -18.66 13.06
N ARG A 303 16.21 -18.66 14.26
CA ARG A 303 15.46 -17.51 14.81
C ARG A 303 16.24 -16.19 14.79
N ARG A 304 17.55 -16.23 15.04
CA ARG A 304 18.43 -15.05 14.98
C ARG A 304 18.34 -14.30 13.64
N TYR A 305 18.28 -15.01 12.52
CA TYR A 305 18.23 -14.38 11.19
C TYR A 305 16.82 -13.92 10.81
N GLU A 306 15.79 -14.58 11.33
CA GLU A 306 14.43 -14.08 11.26
C GLU A 306 14.29 -12.72 11.95
N LEU A 307 14.89 -12.59 13.14
CA LEU A 307 14.94 -11.33 13.88
C LEU A 307 15.75 -10.26 13.14
N ALA A 308 16.82 -10.65 12.41
CA ALA A 308 17.58 -9.72 11.57
C ALA A 308 16.69 -9.08 10.49
N ALA A 309 15.89 -9.90 9.79
CA ALA A 309 14.92 -9.38 8.83
C ALA A 309 13.84 -8.52 9.49
N ALA A 310 13.36 -8.89 10.68
CA ALA A 310 12.37 -8.09 11.41
C ALA A 310 12.91 -6.70 11.81
N HIS A 311 14.17 -6.61 12.26
CA HIS A 311 14.82 -5.33 12.58
C HIS A 311 15.09 -4.50 11.32
N TRP A 312 15.50 -5.15 10.23
CA TRP A 312 15.64 -4.50 8.93
C TRP A 312 14.32 -3.89 8.45
N PHE A 313 13.21 -4.63 8.57
CA PHE A 313 11.88 -4.11 8.29
C PHE A 313 11.56 -2.84 9.11
N GLN A 314 11.84 -2.84 10.41
CA GLN A 314 11.61 -1.66 11.26
C GLN A 314 12.47 -0.47 10.81
N PHE A 315 13.75 -0.71 10.49
CA PHE A 315 14.62 0.32 9.93
C PHE A 315 14.04 0.92 8.64
N VAL A 316 13.58 0.09 7.71
CA VAL A 316 12.99 0.53 6.44
C VAL A 316 11.70 1.33 6.66
N VAL A 317 10.80 0.86 7.53
CA VAL A 317 9.55 1.57 7.81
C VAL A 317 9.83 2.93 8.46
N VAL A 318 10.68 2.99 9.48
CA VAL A 318 10.92 4.25 10.21
C VAL A 318 11.59 5.29 9.31
N ASN A 319 12.57 4.89 8.50
CA ASN A 319 13.39 5.83 7.75
C ASN A 319 12.87 6.11 6.34
N PHE A 320 12.34 5.11 5.64
CA PHE A 320 11.99 5.24 4.23
C PHE A 320 10.49 5.46 3.96
N THR A 321 9.58 5.16 4.89
CA THR A 321 8.12 5.36 4.63
C THR A 321 7.79 6.79 4.20
N PRO A 322 8.21 7.87 4.91
CA PRO A 322 7.83 9.22 4.50
C PRO A 322 8.30 9.59 3.10
N ALA A 323 9.53 9.20 2.75
CA ALA A 323 10.09 9.42 1.42
C ALA A 323 9.35 8.59 0.35
N LEU A 324 9.05 7.32 0.65
CA LEU A 324 8.30 6.45 -0.24
C LEU A 324 6.89 6.98 -0.52
N LEU A 325 6.20 7.54 0.47
CA LEU A 325 4.86 8.12 0.29
C LEU A 325 4.86 9.29 -0.70
N VAL A 326 5.93 10.10 -0.71
CA VAL A 326 6.16 11.11 -1.77
C VAL A 326 6.34 10.45 -3.12
N GLY A 327 7.17 9.40 -3.19
CA GLY A 327 7.34 8.62 -4.42
C GLY A 327 6.03 8.03 -4.94
N ILE A 328 5.15 7.55 -4.04
CA ILE A 328 3.81 7.05 -4.39
C ILE A 328 2.93 8.17 -4.94
N GLY A 329 2.95 9.34 -4.29
CA GLY A 329 2.26 10.53 -4.77
C GLY A 329 2.68 10.90 -6.19
N VAL A 330 3.97 11.12 -6.41
CA VAL A 330 4.51 11.63 -7.68
C VAL A 330 4.42 10.60 -8.82
N ALA A 331 4.67 9.31 -8.52
CA ALA A 331 4.81 8.30 -9.57
C ALA A 331 3.51 7.52 -9.88
N TYR A 332 2.52 7.54 -8.99
CA TYR A 332 1.32 6.69 -9.10
C TYR A 332 0.01 7.41 -8.77
N THR A 333 0.02 8.71 -8.44
CA THR A 333 -1.21 9.47 -8.18
C THR A 333 -1.38 10.54 -9.25
N ASN A 334 -2.39 10.38 -10.11
CA ASN A 334 -2.75 11.37 -11.12
C ASN A 334 -3.97 12.18 -10.64
N ILE A 335 -3.76 13.46 -10.34
CA ILE A 335 -4.83 14.33 -9.83
C ILE A 335 -5.81 14.70 -10.94
N ASP A 336 -5.33 14.92 -12.17
CA ASP A 336 -6.16 15.26 -13.31
C ASP A 336 -7.12 14.12 -13.68
N GLU A 337 -6.68 12.86 -13.60
CA GLU A 337 -7.56 11.69 -13.78
C GLU A 337 -8.65 11.62 -12.69
N LEU A 338 -8.31 11.94 -11.44
CA LEU A 338 -9.26 11.98 -10.33
C LEU A 338 -10.32 13.07 -10.52
N ILE A 339 -9.92 14.25 -11.02
CA ILE A 339 -10.81 15.39 -11.25
C ILE A 339 -11.65 15.21 -12.51
N SER A 340 -11.04 14.76 -13.62
CA SER A 340 -11.73 14.62 -14.92
C SER A 340 -12.82 13.54 -14.91
N THR A 341 -12.70 12.55 -14.03
CA THR A 341 -13.71 11.47 -13.88
C THR A 341 -14.74 11.79 -12.79
N PHE A 342 -14.67 12.99 -12.19
CA PHE A 342 -15.54 13.39 -11.11
C PHE A 342 -16.96 13.66 -11.60
N SER A 343 -17.80 12.62 -11.58
CA SER A 343 -19.26 12.76 -11.61
C SER A 343 -19.82 12.25 -10.28
N LEU A 344 -20.92 12.85 -9.82
CA LEU A 344 -21.55 12.44 -8.56
C LEU A 344 -21.92 10.96 -8.58
N THR A 345 -22.44 10.46 -9.72
CA THR A 345 -22.76 9.05 -9.90
C THR A 345 -21.53 8.17 -9.75
N TYR A 346 -20.45 8.50 -10.45
CA TYR A 346 -19.23 7.70 -10.41
C TYR A 346 -18.61 7.68 -9.01
N LEU A 347 -18.54 8.84 -8.34
CA LEU A 347 -18.05 8.95 -6.97
C LEU A 347 -18.83 8.06 -6.00
N VAL A 348 -20.17 8.07 -6.09
CA VAL A 348 -21.02 7.23 -5.25
C VAL A 348 -20.75 5.75 -5.52
N LEU A 349 -20.64 5.33 -6.78
CA LEU A 349 -20.37 3.93 -7.13
C LEU A 349 -19.01 3.45 -6.60
N VAL A 350 -17.95 4.23 -6.78
CA VAL A 350 -16.62 3.91 -6.24
C VAL A 350 -16.67 3.86 -4.70
N PHE A 351 -17.28 4.86 -4.07
CA PHE A 351 -17.40 4.90 -2.61
C PHE A 351 -18.14 3.69 -2.05
N VAL A 352 -19.30 3.35 -2.62
CA VAL A 352 -20.11 2.20 -2.21
C VAL A 352 -19.36 0.88 -2.45
N THR A 353 -18.53 0.78 -3.49
CA THR A 353 -17.64 -0.37 -3.72
C THR A 353 -16.66 -0.55 -2.55
N VAL A 354 -15.94 0.51 -2.18
CA VAL A 354 -14.96 0.48 -1.09
C VAL A 354 -15.63 0.17 0.25
N ILE A 355 -16.80 0.75 0.52
CA ILE A 355 -17.57 0.45 1.73
C ILE A 355 -18.07 -1.00 1.74
N GLY A 356 -18.53 -1.53 0.60
CA GLY A 356 -18.88 -2.94 0.47
C GLY A 356 -17.71 -3.86 0.82
N ALA A 357 -16.51 -3.55 0.32
CA ALA A 357 -15.29 -4.28 0.66
C ALA A 357 -15.01 -4.25 2.17
N VAL A 358 -15.10 -3.07 2.79
CA VAL A 358 -14.91 -2.87 4.25
C VAL A 358 -15.92 -3.67 5.06
N VAL A 359 -17.20 -3.64 4.70
CA VAL A 359 -18.28 -4.34 5.40
C VAL A 359 -18.14 -5.85 5.28
N GLY A 360 -17.93 -6.37 4.06
CA GLY A 360 -17.78 -7.81 3.83
C GLY A 360 -16.60 -8.40 4.60
N SER A 361 -15.45 -7.71 4.55
CA SER A 361 -14.26 -8.13 5.29
C SER A 361 -14.37 -7.95 6.80
N ALA A 362 -15.02 -6.88 7.30
CA ALA A 362 -15.30 -6.70 8.73
C ALA A 362 -16.15 -7.85 9.27
N LEU A 363 -17.27 -8.13 8.61
CA LEU A 363 -18.27 -9.09 9.07
C LEU A 363 -17.69 -10.50 9.11
N ILE A 364 -17.19 -10.99 7.97
CA ILE A 364 -16.67 -12.35 7.87
C ILE A 364 -15.34 -12.48 8.62
N GLY A 365 -14.49 -11.45 8.58
CA GLY A 365 -13.26 -11.43 9.36
C GLY A 365 -13.51 -11.53 10.86
N TYR A 366 -14.48 -10.76 11.37
CA TYR A 366 -14.88 -10.85 12.78
C TYR A 366 -15.38 -12.26 13.13
N LEU A 367 -16.26 -12.85 12.32
CA LEU A 367 -16.77 -14.22 12.52
C LEU A 367 -15.65 -15.27 12.55
N LEU A 368 -14.61 -15.10 11.72
CA LEU A 368 -13.46 -16.03 11.65
C LEU A 368 -12.36 -15.75 12.70
N GLY A 369 -12.60 -14.80 13.61
CA GLY A 369 -11.72 -14.54 14.75
C GLY A 369 -10.66 -13.46 14.50
N PHE A 370 -10.82 -12.64 13.47
CA PHE A 370 -10.01 -11.44 13.25
C PHE A 370 -10.61 -10.22 13.96
N HIS A 371 -9.78 -9.19 14.17
CA HIS A 371 -10.28 -7.87 14.53
C HIS A 371 -10.94 -7.24 13.31
N ALA A 372 -12.13 -6.67 13.50
CA ALA A 372 -12.94 -6.16 12.39
C ALA A 372 -12.19 -5.05 11.62
N ILE A 373 -11.52 -4.13 12.33
CA ILE A 373 -10.78 -3.03 11.71
C ILE A 373 -9.59 -3.54 10.90
N GLU A 374 -8.77 -4.43 11.46
CA GLU A 374 -7.63 -4.99 10.74
C GLU A 374 -8.08 -5.82 9.53
N ALA A 375 -9.15 -6.61 9.65
CA ALA A 375 -9.73 -7.34 8.52
C ALA A 375 -10.23 -6.39 7.43
N SER A 376 -10.93 -5.31 7.81
CA SER A 376 -11.37 -4.27 6.88
C SER A 376 -10.22 -3.60 6.15
N ILE A 377 -9.11 -3.36 6.83
CA ILE A 377 -7.94 -2.73 6.22
C ILE A 377 -7.25 -3.70 5.27
N THR A 378 -6.92 -4.91 5.72
CA THR A 378 -6.06 -5.81 4.94
C THR A 378 -6.81 -6.60 3.88
N ALA A 379 -8.05 -7.03 4.12
CA ALA A 379 -8.83 -7.81 3.15
C ALA A 379 -9.90 -6.96 2.42
N GLY A 380 -10.25 -5.79 2.96
CA GLY A 380 -11.13 -4.81 2.35
C GLY A 380 -10.37 -3.76 1.54
N LEU A 381 -9.79 -2.78 2.22
CA LEU A 381 -9.13 -1.64 1.60
C LEU A 381 -7.91 -2.03 0.76
N CYS A 382 -7.15 -3.03 1.20
CA CYS A 382 -6.03 -3.58 0.42
C CYS A 382 -6.44 -4.50 -0.74
N MET A 383 -7.74 -4.80 -0.89
CA MET A 383 -8.27 -5.31 -2.16
C MET A 383 -8.75 -4.17 -3.06
N ALA A 384 -9.23 -3.06 -2.48
CA ALA A 384 -9.86 -1.94 -3.19
C ALA A 384 -8.88 -0.81 -3.57
N ASN A 385 -7.57 -1.08 -3.57
CA ASN A 385 -6.52 -0.09 -3.79
C ASN A 385 -5.67 -0.41 -5.04
N MET A 386 -4.63 0.38 -5.28
CA MET A 386 -3.74 0.20 -6.44
C MET A 386 -2.69 -0.92 -6.27
N GLY A 387 -3.04 -2.02 -5.63
CA GLY A 387 -2.13 -3.14 -5.36
C GLY A 387 -0.99 -2.73 -4.41
N GLY A 388 0.24 -3.17 -4.69
CA GLY A 388 1.33 -3.01 -3.72
C GLY A 388 1.72 -1.57 -3.34
N THR A 389 1.52 -0.58 -4.23
CA THR A 389 1.71 0.84 -3.88
C THR A 389 0.58 1.33 -2.99
N GLY A 390 -0.66 0.97 -3.33
CA GLY A 390 -1.85 1.22 -2.53
C GLY A 390 -1.77 0.59 -1.15
N ASP A 391 -1.20 -0.61 -1.03
CA ASP A 391 -1.06 -1.32 0.25
C ASP A 391 -0.21 -0.52 1.21
N VAL A 392 0.93 -0.03 0.73
CA VAL A 392 1.80 0.80 1.55
C VAL A 392 1.09 2.10 1.95
N ALA A 393 0.37 2.74 1.03
CA ALA A 393 -0.39 3.95 1.34
C ALA A 393 -1.48 3.72 2.40
N VAL A 394 -2.31 2.68 2.23
CA VAL A 394 -3.39 2.29 3.13
C VAL A 394 -2.84 1.90 4.51
N LEU A 395 -1.79 1.09 4.56
CA LEU A 395 -1.19 0.64 5.83
C LEU A 395 -0.42 1.75 6.54
N ALA A 396 0.27 2.63 5.81
CA ALA A 396 0.95 3.78 6.41
C ALA A 396 -0.07 4.75 7.01
N THR A 397 -1.14 5.04 6.27
CA THR A 397 -2.22 5.93 6.71
C THR A 397 -2.96 5.39 7.92
N SER A 398 -3.16 4.07 7.97
CA SER A 398 -3.78 3.41 9.13
C SER A 398 -2.80 3.02 10.25
N ARG A 399 -1.50 3.29 10.08
CA ARG A 399 -0.41 2.97 11.04
C ARG A 399 -0.28 1.48 11.36
N ARG A 400 -0.39 0.62 10.34
CA ARG A 400 -0.41 -0.86 10.46
C ARG A 400 0.54 -1.55 9.49
N MET A 401 1.73 -0.99 9.29
CA MET A 401 2.75 -1.54 8.36
C MET A 401 3.17 -2.98 8.66
N THR A 402 2.97 -3.46 9.90
CA THR A 402 3.16 -4.86 10.29
C THR A 402 2.24 -5.84 9.55
N LEU A 403 1.13 -5.36 9.00
CA LEU A 403 0.16 -6.18 8.26
C LEU A 403 0.45 -6.28 6.76
N MET A 404 1.60 -5.77 6.30
CA MET A 404 2.00 -5.81 4.89
C MET A 404 1.90 -7.21 4.24
N PRO A 405 2.23 -8.33 4.90
CA PRO A 405 2.09 -9.66 4.29
C PRO A 405 0.66 -9.97 3.91
N PHE A 406 -0.30 -9.63 4.77
CA PHE A 406 -1.72 -9.87 4.53
C PHE A 406 -2.27 -8.97 3.43
N ALA A 407 -1.83 -7.71 3.40
CA ALA A 407 -2.16 -6.79 2.30
C ALA A 407 -1.63 -7.30 0.95
N GLN A 408 -0.40 -7.79 0.90
CA GLN A 408 0.15 -8.36 -0.34
C GLN A 408 -0.52 -9.68 -0.75
N ILE A 409 -0.97 -10.50 0.20
CA ILE A 409 -1.82 -11.66 -0.10
C ILE A 409 -3.11 -11.21 -0.80
N SER A 410 -3.78 -10.17 -0.29
CA SER A 410 -4.94 -9.55 -0.94
C SER A 410 -4.61 -9.08 -2.36
N SER A 411 -3.64 -8.18 -2.50
CA SER A 411 -3.27 -7.59 -3.79
C SER A 411 -2.82 -8.59 -4.86
N ARG A 412 -2.19 -9.72 -4.48
CA ARG A 412 -1.60 -10.67 -5.45
C ARG A 412 -2.42 -11.95 -5.60
N ILE A 413 -2.74 -12.61 -4.50
CA ILE A 413 -3.51 -13.86 -4.53
C ILE A 413 -4.99 -13.52 -4.71
N GLY A 414 -5.51 -12.55 -3.95
CA GLY A 414 -6.87 -12.03 -4.14
C GLY A 414 -7.06 -11.43 -5.54
N GLY A 415 -6.10 -10.67 -6.04
CA GLY A 415 -6.10 -10.16 -7.42
C GLY A 415 -6.17 -11.26 -8.49
N ALA A 416 -5.41 -12.36 -8.34
CA ALA A 416 -5.51 -13.50 -9.25
C ALA A 416 -6.87 -14.21 -9.17
N MET A 417 -7.41 -14.37 -7.95
CA MET A 417 -8.76 -14.92 -7.74
C MET A 417 -9.83 -14.03 -8.40
N MET A 418 -9.63 -12.71 -8.41
CA MET A 418 -10.51 -11.76 -9.07
C MET A 418 -10.53 -11.92 -10.59
N LEU A 419 -9.41 -12.24 -11.24
CA LEU A 419 -9.38 -12.50 -12.68
C LEU A 419 -10.14 -13.80 -13.04
N VAL A 420 -10.04 -14.82 -12.19
CA VAL A 420 -10.83 -16.06 -12.33
C VAL A 420 -12.32 -15.74 -12.18
N LEU A 421 -12.69 -14.98 -11.15
CA LEU A 421 -14.06 -14.54 -10.93
C LEU A 421 -14.59 -13.71 -12.10
N ALA A 422 -13.80 -12.76 -12.61
CA ALA A 422 -14.17 -11.94 -13.77
C ALA A 422 -14.46 -12.81 -14.99
N THR A 423 -13.60 -13.80 -15.28
CA THR A 423 -13.82 -14.75 -16.37
C THR A 423 -15.15 -15.51 -16.21
N MET A 424 -15.43 -16.00 -14.99
CA MET A 424 -16.69 -16.70 -14.70
C MET A 424 -17.91 -15.78 -14.86
N LEU A 425 -17.83 -14.54 -14.39
CA LEU A 425 -18.91 -13.56 -14.53
C LEU A 425 -19.16 -13.18 -15.99
N ILE A 426 -18.10 -13.03 -16.79
CA ILE A 426 -18.22 -12.75 -18.23
C ILE A 426 -18.95 -13.91 -18.92
N GLN A 427 -18.56 -15.16 -18.65
CA GLN A 427 -19.24 -16.33 -19.22
C GLN A 427 -20.73 -16.37 -18.85
N LEU A 428 -21.07 -16.03 -17.60
CA LEU A 428 -22.46 -16.00 -17.13
C LEU A 428 -23.27 -14.87 -17.77
N PHE A 429 -22.67 -13.69 -18.00
CA PHE A 429 -23.39 -12.49 -18.44
C PHE A 429 -23.31 -12.17 -19.93
N ALA A 430 -22.32 -12.71 -20.64
CA ALA A 430 -22.12 -12.58 -22.08
C ALA A 430 -22.55 -13.85 -22.86
N GLY A 431 -22.71 -14.99 -22.20
CA GLY A 431 -23.23 -16.22 -22.77
C GLY A 431 -24.76 -16.36 -22.73
N GLY A 432 -25.49 -15.27 -22.51
CA GLY A 432 -26.96 -15.25 -22.38
C GLY A 432 -27.62 -14.23 -23.29
#